data_AF-A0A8I1DCQ1-F1
#
_entry.id   AF-A0A8I1DCQ1-F1
#
_cell.length_a   1.000
_cell.length_b   1.000
_cell.length_c   1.000
_cell.angle_alpha   90.00
_cell.angle_beta   90.00
_cell.angle_gamma   90.00
#
_symmetry.space_group_name_H-M   'P 1'
#
loop_
_entity.id
_entity.type
_entity.pdbx_description
1 polymer ?
#
loop_
_entity_poly.entity_id
_entity_poly.type
_entity_poly.pdbx_seq_one_letter_code
_entity_poly.pdbx_strand_id
1 'polypeptide(L)'
;MSRFQSYIDQMIKDIDCSEKMKRELSEELEFHLEMLLQEYLDQGYSMEAAMECAIADFGNPQAIGKELKKTMVGGMIMKKLALLLGIGLLIFGLLCVFKFIDLLTTPVHVGIDIDFYGLEIEKGVPEAEIYFYALKFLGIGIVSLIVCGFLFKTGFNKKNKNTSS
;
A
#
# COMPACT_ATOMS: atom_id res chain seq x y z
N MET A 1 13.14 25.33 -21.93
CA MET A 1 12.49 24.92 -20.67
C MET A 1 12.37 26.15 -19.78
N SER A 2 11.23 26.36 -19.13
CA SER A 2 11.07 27.45 -18.15
C SER A 2 12.02 27.22 -16.96
N ARG A 3 12.42 28.30 -16.27
CA ARG A 3 13.27 28.21 -15.08
C ARG A 3 12.62 27.34 -13.99
N PHE A 4 11.29 27.42 -13.86
CA PHE A 4 10.48 26.55 -13.00
C PHE A 4 10.52 25.09 -13.43
N GLN A 5 10.40 24.76 -14.72
CA GLN A 5 10.47 23.36 -15.16
C GLN A 5 11.82 22.74 -14.78
N SER A 6 12.93 23.47 -15.00
CA SER A 6 14.26 22.97 -14.62
C SER A 6 14.42 22.82 -13.10
N TYR A 7 13.76 23.66 -12.32
CA TYR A 7 13.72 23.55 -10.86
C TYR A 7 12.91 22.34 -10.39
N ILE A 8 11.71 22.14 -10.95
CA ILE A 8 10.84 20.98 -10.68
C ILE A 8 11.51 19.68 -11.10
N ASP A 9 12.14 19.64 -12.28
CA ASP A 9 12.86 18.47 -12.79
C ASP A 9 13.96 18.03 -11.80
N GLN A 10 14.64 18.99 -11.16
CA GLN A 10 15.63 18.69 -10.11
C GLN A 10 14.99 18.10 -8.85
N MET A 11 13.81 18.57 -8.46
CA MET A 11 13.08 18.03 -7.30
C MET A 11 12.62 16.59 -7.51
N ILE A 12 12.10 16.28 -8.70
CA ILE A 12 11.46 14.99 -8.98
C ILE A 12 12.40 13.97 -9.62
N LYS A 13 13.65 14.35 -9.94
CA LYS A 13 14.64 13.50 -10.63
C LYS A 13 14.80 12.13 -10.00
N ASP A 14 14.92 12.09 -8.67
CA ASP A 14 15.27 10.87 -7.92
C ASP A 14 14.03 10.14 -7.34
N ILE A 15 12.83 10.57 -7.73
CA ILE A 15 11.56 9.98 -7.30
C ILE A 15 11.19 8.84 -8.25
N ASP A 16 11.24 7.61 -7.72
CA ASP A 16 10.84 6.41 -8.44
C ASP A 16 9.33 6.22 -8.34
N CYS A 17 8.60 6.64 -9.37
CA CYS A 17 7.16 6.53 -9.48
C CYS A 17 6.71 6.36 -10.94
N SER A 18 5.42 6.11 -11.16
CA SER A 18 4.89 5.98 -12.53
C SER A 18 4.90 7.34 -13.26
N GLU A 19 5.05 7.32 -14.59
CA GLU A 19 5.01 8.54 -15.41
C GLU A 19 3.75 9.39 -15.18
N LYS A 20 2.59 8.75 -14.99
CA LYS A 20 1.35 9.45 -14.64
C LYS A 20 1.48 10.23 -13.33
N MET A 21 1.99 9.58 -12.29
CA MET A 21 2.16 10.20 -10.97
C MET A 21 3.23 11.29 -11.00
N LYS A 22 4.31 11.07 -11.77
CA LYS A 22 5.37 12.04 -11.96
C LYS A 22 4.86 13.30 -12.66
N ARG A 23 3.99 13.14 -13.67
CA ARG A 23 3.32 14.25 -14.35
C ARG A 23 2.36 15.01 -13.43
N GLU A 24 1.45 14.31 -12.74
CA GLU A 24 0.53 14.92 -11.78
C GLU A 24 1.29 15.70 -10.70
N LEU A 25 2.42 15.17 -10.22
CA LEU A 25 3.28 15.85 -9.27
C LEU A 25 3.96 17.09 -9.86
N SER A 26 4.41 17.02 -11.11
CA SER A 26 5.00 18.18 -11.81
C SER A 26 3.99 19.31 -11.97
N GLU A 27 2.76 18.99 -12.39
CA GLU A 27 1.67 19.95 -12.58
C GLU A 27 1.31 20.66 -11.25
N GLU A 28 1.23 19.93 -10.13
CA GLU A 28 0.96 20.52 -8.81
C GLU A 28 2.09 21.45 -8.34
N LEU A 29 3.35 21.03 -8.53
CA LEU A 29 4.51 21.84 -8.15
C LEU A 29 4.61 23.12 -8.99
N GLU A 30 4.31 23.03 -10.29
CA GLU A 30 4.24 24.18 -11.18
C GLU A 30 3.14 25.15 -10.75
N PHE A 31 1.94 24.64 -10.45
CA PHE A 31 0.84 25.45 -9.96
C PHE A 31 1.21 26.24 -8.69
N HIS A 32 1.87 25.61 -7.72
CA HIS A 32 2.32 26.32 -6.51
C HIS A 32 3.38 27.39 -6.77
N LEU A 33 4.33 27.13 -7.68
CA LEU A 33 5.34 28.12 -8.07
C LEU A 33 4.74 29.29 -8.83
N GLU A 34 3.73 29.04 -9.67
CA GLU A 34 2.97 30.09 -10.36
C GLU A 34 2.15 30.94 -9.39
N MET A 35 1.56 30.34 -8.35
CA MET A 35 0.88 31.11 -7.30
C MET A 35 1.85 32.05 -6.57
N LEU A 36 3.04 31.57 -6.16
CA LEU A 36 4.06 32.42 -5.53
C LEU A 36 4.55 33.52 -6.48
N LEU A 37 4.76 33.18 -7.76
CA LEU A 37 5.12 34.16 -8.78
C LEU A 37 4.07 35.28 -8.86
N GLN A 38 2.79 34.92 -8.91
CA GLN A 38 1.71 35.88 -8.98
C GLN A 38 1.65 36.76 -7.72
N GLU A 39 1.84 36.18 -6.53
CA GLU A 39 1.89 36.94 -5.28
C GLU A 39 3.00 38.01 -5.30
N TYR A 40 4.17 37.69 -5.87
CA TYR A 40 5.27 38.64 -6.02
C TYR A 40 5.03 39.67 -7.12
N LEU A 41 4.39 39.29 -8.23
CA LEU A 41 3.97 40.25 -9.26
C LEU A 41 2.96 41.25 -8.72
N ASP A 42 2.00 40.80 -7.91
CA ASP A 42 0.98 41.64 -7.28
C ASP A 42 1.59 42.62 -6.24
N GLN A 43 2.75 42.26 -5.66
CA GLN A 43 3.54 43.14 -4.81
C GLN A 43 4.38 44.18 -5.58
N GLY A 44 4.36 44.14 -6.92
CA GLY A 44 5.05 45.09 -7.79
C GLY A 44 6.47 44.71 -8.16
N TYR A 45 6.90 43.46 -7.92
CA TYR A 45 8.20 42.99 -8.40
C TYR A 45 8.20 42.82 -9.92
N SER A 46 9.37 42.94 -10.55
CA SER A 46 9.54 42.55 -11.96
C SER A 46 9.39 41.03 -12.11
N MET A 47 9.07 40.57 -13.32
CA MET A 47 8.93 39.13 -13.62
C MET A 47 10.15 38.32 -13.17
N GLU A 48 11.36 38.80 -13.47
CA GLU A 48 12.60 38.11 -13.08
C GLU A 48 12.79 38.08 -11.56
N ALA A 49 12.53 39.19 -10.86
CA ALA A 49 12.67 39.26 -9.41
C ALA A 49 11.62 38.41 -8.70
N ALA A 50 10.37 38.46 -9.16
CA ALA A 50 9.26 37.65 -8.67
C ALA A 50 9.54 36.16 -8.82
N MET A 51 10.13 35.75 -9.95
CA MET A 51 10.52 34.36 -10.19
C MET A 51 11.65 33.91 -9.25
N GLU A 52 12.62 34.77 -8.95
CA GLU A 52 13.69 34.47 -7.99
C GLU A 52 13.16 34.37 -6.56
N CYS A 53 12.28 35.29 -6.17
CA CYS A 53 11.59 35.23 -4.88
C CYS A 53 10.74 33.97 -4.76
N ALA A 54 9.96 33.61 -5.78
CA ALA A 54 9.17 32.38 -5.80
C ALA A 54 10.03 31.12 -5.61
N ILE A 55 11.17 31.01 -6.31
CA ILE A 55 12.10 29.88 -6.12
C ILE A 55 12.73 29.89 -4.73
N ALA A 56 13.16 31.06 -4.26
CA ALA A 56 13.82 31.20 -2.96
C ALA A 56 12.89 30.80 -1.80
N ASP A 57 11.63 31.24 -1.86
CA ASP A 57 10.61 30.93 -0.87
C ASP A 57 10.17 29.46 -0.94
N PHE A 58 10.07 28.92 -2.15
CA PHE A 58 9.74 27.50 -2.32
C PHE A 58 10.83 26.62 -1.71
N GLY A 59 12.10 27.01 -1.87
CA GLY A 59 13.23 26.48 -1.09
C GLY A 59 14.28 25.75 -1.91
N ASN A 60 14.96 24.78 -1.28
CA ASN A 60 16.00 24.01 -1.95
C ASN A 60 15.40 22.77 -2.64
N PRO A 61 15.61 22.59 -3.96
CA PRO A 61 14.91 21.53 -4.71
C PRO A 61 15.38 20.13 -4.32
N GLN A 62 16.65 19.96 -3.94
CA GLN A 62 17.19 18.67 -3.50
C GLN A 62 16.65 18.26 -2.12
N ALA A 63 16.54 19.21 -1.19
CA ALA A 63 16.00 18.97 0.14
C ALA A 63 14.51 18.56 0.08
N ILE A 64 13.71 19.32 -0.66
CA ILE A 64 12.28 19.04 -0.83
C ILE A 64 12.08 17.72 -1.58
N GLY A 65 12.83 17.49 -2.66
CA GLY A 65 12.80 16.23 -3.40
C GLY A 65 13.08 15.00 -2.53
N LYS A 66 14.00 15.12 -1.56
CA LYS A 66 14.31 14.05 -0.60
C LYS A 66 13.14 13.77 0.36
N GLU A 67 12.48 14.80 0.86
CA GLU A 67 11.31 14.64 1.73
C GLU A 67 10.12 14.05 0.98
N LEU A 68 9.88 14.53 -0.24
CA LEU A 68 8.86 14.05 -1.15
C LEU A 68 9.09 12.57 -1.51
N LYS A 69 10.33 12.18 -1.79
CA LYS A 69 10.70 10.77 -1.97
C LYS A 69 10.39 9.94 -0.72
N LYS A 70 10.71 10.43 0.48
CA LYS A 70 10.48 9.70 1.74
C LYS A 70 8.99 9.42 1.96
N THR A 71 8.12 10.41 1.73
CA THR A 71 6.68 10.26 1.90
C THR A 71 6.07 9.31 0.86
N MET A 72 6.51 9.41 -0.41
CA MET A 72 6.04 8.54 -1.49
C MET A 72 6.50 7.09 -1.33
N VAL A 73 7.78 6.86 -1.01
CA VAL A 73 8.35 5.53 -0.79
C VAL A 73 7.70 4.84 0.41
N GLY A 74 7.47 5.56 1.50
CA GLY A 74 6.74 5.03 2.67
C GLY A 74 5.36 4.49 2.29
N GLY A 75 4.58 5.24 1.51
CA GLY A 75 3.28 4.79 1.01
C GLY A 75 3.36 3.56 0.10
N MET A 76 4.39 3.45 -0.74
CA MET A 76 4.58 2.30 -1.63
C MET A 76 4.99 1.03 -0.87
N ILE A 77 5.89 1.15 0.12
CA ILE A 77 6.32 0.05 0.97
C ILE A 77 5.13 -0.52 1.75
N MET A 78 4.31 0.34 2.34
CA MET A 78 3.12 -0.11 3.10
C MET A 78 2.12 -0.85 2.22
N LYS A 79 1.94 -0.44 0.95
CA LYS A 79 1.10 -1.18 -0.01
C LYS A 79 1.69 -2.53 -0.39
N LYS A 80 3.00 -2.62 -0.66
CA LYS A 80 3.68 -3.89 -0.97
C LYS A 80 3.61 -4.86 0.22
N LEU A 81 3.79 -4.36 1.44
CA LEU A 81 3.66 -5.15 2.67
C LEU A 81 2.23 -5.65 2.87
N ALA A 82 1.22 -4.79 2.69
CA ALA A 82 -0.19 -5.21 2.77
C ALA A 82 -0.55 -6.27 1.72
N LEU A 83 -0.02 -6.15 0.49
CA LEU A 83 -0.19 -7.15 -0.56
C LEU A 83 0.43 -8.50 -0.16
N LEU A 84 1.68 -8.48 0.34
CA LEU A 84 2.39 -9.69 0.76
C LEU A 84 1.68 -10.37 1.93
N LEU A 85 1.21 -9.61 2.92
CA LEU A 85 0.39 -10.11 4.01
C LEU A 85 -0.95 -10.68 3.54
N GLY A 86 -1.62 -10.00 2.60
CA GLY A 86 -2.86 -10.48 1.99
C GLY A 86 -2.68 -11.82 1.27
N ILE A 87 -1.61 -11.98 0.50
CA ILE A 87 -1.27 -13.25 -0.16
C ILE A 87 -1.01 -14.35 0.89
N GLY A 88 -0.24 -14.03 1.95
CA GLY A 88 0.00 -14.97 3.05
C GLY A 88 -1.28 -15.46 3.72
N LEU A 89 -2.20 -14.54 4.04
CA LEU A 89 -3.50 -14.86 4.64
C LEU A 89 -4.41 -15.65 3.70
N LEU A 90 -4.33 -15.40 2.39
CA LEU A 90 -5.06 -16.18 1.39
C LEU A 90 -4.57 -17.63 1.38
N ILE A 91 -3.25 -17.84 1.28
CA ILE A 91 -2.65 -19.18 1.30
C ILE A 91 -3.00 -19.89 2.61
N PHE A 92 -2.86 -19.20 3.74
CA PHE A 92 -3.21 -19.75 5.05
C PHE A 92 -4.69 -20.15 5.13
N GLY A 93 -5.60 -19.30 4.65
CA GLY A 93 -7.02 -19.60 4.59
C GLY A 93 -7.33 -20.83 3.73
N LEU A 94 -6.68 -20.98 2.58
CA LEU A 94 -6.81 -22.17 1.73
C LEU A 94 -6.32 -23.44 2.42
N LEU A 95 -5.20 -23.37 3.15
CA LEU A 95 -4.68 -24.51 3.92
C LEU A 95 -5.66 -24.93 5.04
N CYS A 96 -6.31 -23.98 5.70
CA CYS A 96 -7.33 -24.28 6.70
C CYS A 96 -8.55 -24.99 6.08
N VAL A 97 -9.00 -24.55 4.89
CA VAL A 97 -10.09 -25.23 4.17
C VAL A 97 -9.67 -26.63 3.72
N PHE A 98 -8.45 -26.79 3.21
CA PHE A 98 -7.92 -28.10 2.85
C PHE A 98 -7.90 -29.04 4.06
N LYS A 99 -7.45 -28.55 5.23
CA LYS A 99 -7.44 -29.31 6.48
C LYS A 99 -8.83 -29.64 7.00
N PHE A 100 -9.79 -28.74 6.83
CA PHE A 100 -11.19 -29.02 7.11
C PHE A 100 -11.71 -30.20 6.28
N ILE A 101 -11.43 -30.23 4.98
CA ILE A 101 -11.83 -31.32 4.09
C ILE A 101 -11.10 -32.64 4.45
N ASP A 102 -9.79 -32.57 4.68
CA ASP A 102 -8.95 -33.70 5.11
C ASP A 102 -9.52 -34.36 6.38
N LEU A 103 -9.91 -33.56 7.37
CA LEU A 103 -10.50 -34.02 8.62
C LEU A 103 -11.90 -34.63 8.47
N LEU A 104 -12.67 -34.22 7.45
CA LEU A 104 -14.00 -34.78 7.17
C LEU A 104 -13.96 -36.07 6.32
N THR A 105 -12.87 -36.29 5.59
CA THR A 105 -12.77 -37.37 4.59
C THR A 105 -11.89 -38.52 5.03
N THR A 106 -10.98 -38.30 5.99
CA THR A 106 -10.08 -39.36 6.48
C THR A 106 -10.85 -40.32 7.40
N PRO A 107 -10.94 -41.62 7.04
CA PRO A 107 -11.48 -42.63 7.95
C PRO A 107 -10.53 -42.76 9.13
N VAL A 108 -11.07 -42.60 10.34
CA VAL A 108 -10.39 -42.66 11.63
C VAL A 108 -9.62 -43.97 11.71
N HIS A 109 -8.33 -44.02 11.42
CA HIS A 109 -7.39 -45.11 11.81
C HIS A 109 -5.91 -44.73 11.68
N VAL A 110 -5.56 -43.48 11.39
CA VAL A 110 -4.17 -43.01 11.47
C VAL A 110 -4.18 -41.82 12.40
N GLY A 111 -3.47 -41.93 13.53
CA GLY A 111 -3.22 -40.79 14.40
C GLY A 111 -2.52 -39.71 13.59
N ILE A 112 -3.27 -38.72 13.13
CA ILE A 112 -2.71 -37.57 12.44
C ILE A 112 -2.20 -36.68 13.56
N ASP A 113 -0.89 -36.70 13.80
CA ASP A 113 -0.22 -35.64 14.56
C ASP A 113 -0.36 -34.36 13.70
N ILE A 114 -1.38 -33.56 14.01
CA ILE A 114 -1.60 -32.26 13.35
C ILE A 114 -0.97 -31.20 14.24
N ASP A 115 0.35 -31.04 14.13
CA ASP A 115 1.05 -29.90 14.71
C ASP A 115 0.79 -28.65 13.85
N PHE A 116 -0.40 -28.06 13.97
CA PHE A 116 -0.68 -26.76 13.36
C PHE A 116 -0.46 -25.65 14.38
N TYR A 117 0.73 -25.05 14.36
CA TYR A 117 1.01 -23.74 14.95
C TYR A 117 0.51 -23.57 16.41
N GLY A 118 0.75 -24.56 17.28
CA GLY A 118 0.42 -24.48 18.71
C GLY A 118 -0.99 -24.94 19.10
N LEU A 119 -1.79 -25.44 18.15
CA LEU A 119 -2.91 -26.33 18.46
C LEU A 119 -2.34 -27.75 18.61
N GLU A 120 -1.72 -28.03 19.76
CA GLU A 120 -1.34 -29.40 20.10
C GLU A 120 -2.61 -30.24 20.18
N ILE A 121 -2.73 -31.19 19.26
CA ILE A 121 -3.70 -32.27 19.38
C ILE A 121 -2.88 -33.46 19.85
N GLU A 122 -2.95 -33.74 21.15
CA GLU A 122 -2.31 -34.89 21.75
C GLU A 122 -2.89 -36.17 21.11
N LYS A 123 -2.06 -36.91 20.38
CA LYS A 123 -2.30 -38.23 19.76
C LYS A 123 -3.78 -38.58 19.48
N GLY A 124 -4.22 -38.19 18.29
CA GLY A 124 -5.50 -38.63 17.71
C GLY A 124 -6.70 -37.88 18.26
N VAL A 125 -7.38 -37.13 17.39
CA VAL A 125 -8.65 -36.48 17.74
C VAL A 125 -9.69 -37.57 18.05
N PRO A 126 -10.30 -37.60 19.25
CA PRO A 126 -11.42 -38.49 19.53
C PRO A 126 -12.53 -38.30 18.49
N GLU A 127 -13.18 -39.37 18.03
CA GLU A 127 -14.21 -39.28 16.97
C GLU A 127 -15.31 -38.24 17.28
N ALA A 128 -15.65 -38.11 18.57
CA ALA A 128 -16.63 -37.14 19.06
C ALA A 128 -16.20 -35.66 18.89
N GLU A 129 -14.90 -35.40 18.75
CA GLU A 129 -14.34 -34.04 18.68
C GLU A 129 -13.93 -33.62 17.26
N ILE A 130 -13.94 -34.53 16.28
CA ILE A 130 -13.58 -34.26 14.88
C ILE A 130 -14.35 -33.06 14.33
N TYR A 131 -15.65 -33.02 14.54
CA TYR A 131 -16.50 -31.93 14.08
C TYR A 131 -16.16 -30.58 14.72
N PHE A 132 -15.74 -30.58 15.99
CA PHE A 132 -15.36 -29.37 16.70
C PHE A 132 -14.06 -28.78 16.13
N TYR A 133 -13.06 -29.61 15.86
CA TYR A 133 -11.82 -29.17 15.22
C TYR A 133 -12.05 -28.75 13.76
N ALA A 134 -12.88 -29.47 13.03
CA ALA A 134 -13.26 -29.10 11.66
C ALA A 134 -13.88 -27.70 11.62
N LEU A 135 -14.83 -27.43 12.51
CA LEU A 135 -15.47 -26.12 12.59
C LEU A 135 -14.49 -25.00 12.98
N LYS A 136 -13.50 -25.29 13.84
CA LYS A 136 -12.42 -24.34 14.17
C LYS A 136 -11.57 -23.99 12.94
N PHE A 137 -11.12 -24.98 12.17
CA PHE A 137 -10.35 -24.74 10.95
C PHE A 137 -11.15 -23.95 9.91
N LEU A 138 -12.43 -24.30 9.72
CA LEU A 138 -13.33 -23.56 8.84
C LEU A 138 -13.48 -22.10 9.30
N GLY A 139 -13.70 -21.88 10.60
CA GLY A 139 -13.82 -20.55 11.20
C GLY A 139 -12.57 -19.70 11.00
N ILE A 140 -11.39 -20.25 11.33
CA ILE A 140 -10.10 -19.57 11.13
C ILE A 140 -9.87 -19.24 9.65
N GLY A 141 -10.17 -20.19 8.75
CA GLY A 141 -10.07 -19.99 7.31
C GLY A 141 -10.96 -18.84 6.81
N ILE A 142 -12.23 -18.82 7.21
CA ILE A 142 -13.18 -17.76 6.84
C ILE A 142 -12.71 -16.40 7.36
N VAL A 143 -12.30 -16.31 8.63
CA VAL A 143 -11.78 -15.06 9.22
C VAL A 143 -10.56 -14.56 8.45
N SER A 144 -9.62 -15.46 8.12
CA SER A 144 -8.44 -15.12 7.33
C SER A 144 -8.80 -14.56 5.95
N LEU A 145 -9.77 -15.16 5.26
CA LEU A 145 -10.24 -14.71 3.95
C LEU A 145 -10.95 -13.35 4.03
N ILE A 146 -11.74 -13.10 5.09
CA ILE A 146 -12.39 -11.80 5.31
C ILE A 146 -11.33 -10.71 5.54
N VAL A 147 -10.36 -10.94 6.43
CA VAL A 147 -9.27 -10.00 6.71
C VAL A 147 -8.45 -9.74 5.44
N CYS A 148 -8.16 -10.78 4.67
CA CYS A 148 -7.53 -10.67 3.36
C CYS A 148 -8.31 -9.75 2.42
N GLY A 149 -9.63 -9.95 2.29
CA GLY A 149 -10.50 -9.08 1.49
C GLY A 149 -10.46 -7.61 1.91
N PHE A 150 -10.41 -7.34 3.22
CA PHE A 150 -10.25 -5.97 3.74
C PHE A 150 -8.88 -5.36 3.39
N LEU A 151 -7.79 -6.11 3.51
CA LEU A 151 -6.44 -5.65 3.15
C LEU A 151 -6.33 -5.34 1.65
N PHE A 152 -6.94 -6.15 0.79
CA PHE A 152 -7.00 -5.87 -0.64
C PHE A 152 -7.86 -4.64 -0.95
N LYS A 153 -9.01 -4.48 -0.29
CA LYS A 153 -9.86 -3.30 -0.46
C LYS A 153 -9.15 -2.01 -0.02
N THR A 154 -8.48 -1.99 1.12
CA THR A 154 -7.76 -0.79 1.59
C THR A 154 -6.48 -0.52 0.81
N GLY A 155 -5.77 -1.56 0.35
CA GLY A 155 -4.56 -1.44 -0.47
C GLY A 155 -4.80 -0.99 -1.91
N PHE A 156 -5.93 -1.36 -2.53
CA PHE A 156 -6.21 -1.10 -3.95
C PHE A 156 -7.23 0.02 -4.21
N ASN A 157 -8.07 0.41 -3.25
CA ASN A 157 -9.18 1.36 -3.48
C ASN A 157 -8.78 2.85 -3.52
N LYS A 158 -7.63 3.17 -4.13
CA LYS A 158 -7.23 4.55 -4.46
C LYS A 158 -7.07 4.81 -5.96
N LYS A 159 -7.48 3.88 -6.84
CA LYS A 159 -7.31 4.00 -8.30
C LYS A 159 -8.50 4.56 -9.07
N ASN A 160 -9.66 4.82 -8.45
CA ASN A 160 -10.91 5.13 -9.16
C ASN A 160 -11.65 6.41 -8.70
N LYS A 161 -10.95 7.52 -8.43
CA LYS A 161 -11.63 8.80 -8.15
C LYS A 161 -11.33 9.98 -9.08
N ASN A 162 -10.45 9.86 -10.07
CA ASN A 162 -10.10 10.99 -10.96
C ASN A 162 -10.37 10.70 -12.46
N THR A 163 -11.56 10.20 -12.79
CA THR A 163 -12.10 10.23 -14.16
C THR A 163 -13.59 10.60 -14.09
N SER A 164 -13.87 11.84 -13.70
CA SER A 164 -15.15 12.53 -13.93
C SER A 164 -14.98 13.98 -13.50
N SER A 165 -14.35 14.78 -14.35
CA SER A 165 -14.82 16.13 -14.64
C SER A 165 -14.21 16.64 -15.93
#